data_AF-A0A969L6J5-F1
#
_entry.id   AF-A0A969L6J5-F1
#
_cell.length_a   1.000
_cell.length_b   1.000
_cell.length_c   1.000
_cell.angle_alpha   90.00
_cell.angle_beta   90.00
_cell.angle_gamma   90.00
#
_symmetry.space_group_name_H-M   'P 1'
#
loop_
_entity.id
_entity.type
_entity.pdbx_description
1 polymer ?
#
loop_
_entity_poly.entity_id
_entity_poly.type
_entity_poly.pdbx_seq_one_letter_code
_entity_poly.pdbx_strand_id
1 'polypeptide(L)'
;MSEKYFFQGGQNTIIDQPVDTVIQNFQNTYIAGDGSNKDKINKEIQKLIELILESKDLPDDDKEGIAEALYSIAEQVKEEKTNKFSIRGTLRDINEALSKASDIVSPASAIIALLFKLFGLS
;
A
#
# COMPACT_ATOMS: atom_id res chain seq x y z
N MET A 1 34.01 -11.83 30.08
CA MET A 1 34.06 -11.17 28.76
C MET A 1 32.65 -11.07 28.28
N SER A 2 32.10 -9.87 28.21
CA SER A 2 30.68 -9.65 27.88
C SER A 2 30.57 -9.45 26.36
N GLU A 3 29.81 -10.32 25.71
CA GLU A 3 29.49 -10.21 24.29
C GLU A 3 28.76 -8.88 24.02
N LYS A 4 29.30 -8.10 23.09
CA LYS A 4 28.68 -6.87 22.60
C LYS A 4 27.68 -7.25 21.52
N TYR A 5 26.40 -7.32 21.88
CA TYR A 5 25.31 -7.29 20.92
C TYR A 5 25.21 -5.87 20.35
N PHE A 6 25.85 -5.64 19.20
CA PHE A 6 25.61 -4.47 18.39
C PHE A 6 24.27 -4.66 17.65
N PHE A 7 23.18 -4.22 18.27
CA PHE A 7 21.95 -3.93 17.54
C PHE A 7 22.15 -2.63 16.76
N GLN A 8 22.72 -2.70 15.56
CA GLN A 8 22.58 -1.62 14.58
C GLN A 8 21.18 -1.73 13.97
N GLY A 9 20.27 -0.86 14.42
CA GLY A 9 18.93 -0.72 13.86
C GLY A 9 18.97 -0.13 12.46
N GLY A 10 19.17 -0.99 11.46
CA GLY A 10 18.59 -0.74 10.14
C GLY A 10 17.08 -0.90 10.31
N GLN A 11 16.31 0.16 10.03
CA GLN A 11 14.87 0.00 9.88
C GLN A 11 14.66 -0.93 8.69
N ASN A 12 14.15 -2.14 8.90
CA ASN A 12 13.71 -2.97 7.79
C ASN A 12 12.53 -2.26 7.14
N THR A 13 12.75 -1.74 5.94
CA THR A 13 11.71 -1.05 5.15
C THR A 13 10.72 -2.06 4.57
N ILE A 14 9.62 -1.61 3.97
CA ILE A 14 8.66 -2.50 3.31
C ILE A 14 9.33 -3.20 2.13
N ILE A 15 10.13 -2.47 1.34
CA ILE A 15 10.79 -3.01 0.14
C ILE A 15 11.93 -4.00 0.45
N ASP A 16 12.51 -3.98 1.66
CA ASP A 16 13.56 -4.93 2.08
C ASP A 16 13.01 -6.34 2.37
N GLN A 17 11.68 -6.48 2.48
CA GLN A 17 11.02 -7.73 2.80
C GLN A 17 10.61 -8.48 1.52
N PRO A 18 10.57 -9.83 1.53
CA PRO A 18 9.97 -10.58 0.44
C PRO A 18 8.52 -10.14 0.22
N VAL A 19 8.11 -9.96 -1.04
CA VAL A 19 6.76 -9.50 -1.41
C VAL A 19 5.69 -10.34 -0.73
N ASP A 20 5.79 -11.68 -0.79
CA ASP A 20 4.86 -12.60 -0.14
C ASP A 20 4.69 -12.32 1.37
N THR A 21 5.79 -11.97 2.07
CA THR A 21 5.76 -11.62 3.49
C THR A 21 5.01 -10.31 3.72
N VAL A 22 5.26 -9.29 2.90
CA VAL A 22 4.55 -8.00 2.98
C VAL A 22 3.05 -8.20 2.76
N ILE A 23 2.69 -8.94 1.71
CA ILE A 23 1.30 -9.22 1.37
C ILE A 23 0.60 -10.04 2.45
N GLN A 24 1.23 -11.09 2.98
CA GLN A 24 0.67 -11.88 4.06
C GLN A 24 0.48 -11.05 5.33
N ASN A 25 1.45 -10.19 5.68
CA ASN A 25 1.34 -9.29 6.83
C ASN A 25 0.20 -8.28 6.66
N PHE A 26 0.06 -7.71 5.46
CA PHE A 26 -1.05 -6.81 5.13
C PHE A 26 -2.40 -7.51 5.29
N GLN A 27 -2.56 -8.70 4.71
CA GLN A 27 -3.78 -9.50 4.79
C GLN A 27 -4.17 -9.78 6.23
N ASN A 28 -3.24 -10.30 7.03
CA ASN A 28 -3.48 -10.63 8.43
C ASN A 28 -3.89 -9.43 9.28
N THR A 29 -3.43 -8.23 8.90
CA THR A 29 -3.66 -7.00 9.67
C THR A 29 -4.94 -6.26 9.26
N TYR A 30 -5.27 -6.25 7.97
CA TYR A 30 -6.28 -5.36 7.41
C TYR A 30 -7.48 -6.07 6.78
N ILE A 31 -7.43 -7.38 6.53
CA ILE A 31 -8.49 -8.11 5.83
C ILE A 31 -9.08 -9.16 6.78
N ALA A 32 -10.31 -8.91 7.25
CA ALA A 32 -10.98 -9.76 8.23
C ALA A 32 -11.63 -11.01 7.60
N GLY A 33 -11.89 -10.98 6.29
CA GLY A 33 -12.55 -12.06 5.57
C GLY A 33 -14.07 -12.07 5.71
N ASP A 34 -14.67 -10.98 6.16
CA ASP A 34 -16.11 -10.84 6.41
C ASP A 34 -16.90 -10.31 5.19
N GLY A 35 -16.20 -9.90 4.13
CA GLY A 35 -16.83 -9.39 2.90
C GLY A 35 -17.41 -7.98 3.01
N SER A 36 -17.12 -7.28 4.10
CA SER A 36 -17.50 -5.87 4.32
C SER A 36 -16.91 -4.93 3.26
N ASN A 37 -17.39 -3.68 3.24
CA ASN A 37 -16.83 -2.68 2.35
C ASN A 37 -15.34 -2.40 2.67
N LYS A 38 -14.96 -2.47 3.96
CA LYS A 38 -13.56 -2.34 4.39
C LYS A 38 -12.69 -3.45 3.81
N ASP A 39 -13.17 -4.68 3.88
CA ASP A 39 -12.51 -5.85 3.30
C ASP A 39 -12.29 -5.68 1.78
N LYS A 40 -13.28 -5.16 1.06
CA LYS A 40 -13.16 -4.88 -0.38
C LYS A 40 -12.11 -3.81 -0.66
N ILE A 41 -12.13 -2.71 0.09
CA ILE A 41 -11.13 -1.64 -0.02
C ILE A 41 -9.73 -2.19 0.23
N ASN A 42 -9.53 -2.90 1.35
CA ASN A 42 -8.23 -3.41 1.74
C ASN A 42 -7.71 -4.48 0.76
N LYS A 43 -8.58 -5.28 0.14
CA LYS A 43 -8.19 -6.20 -0.95
C LYS A 43 -7.68 -5.46 -2.18
N GLU A 44 -8.30 -4.36 -2.58
CA GLU A 44 -7.81 -3.55 -3.70
C GLU A 44 -6.50 -2.82 -3.34
N ILE A 45 -6.35 -2.33 -2.10
CA ILE A 45 -5.08 -1.77 -1.61
C ILE A 45 -3.96 -2.83 -1.65
N GLN A 46 -4.23 -4.04 -1.16
CA GLN A 46 -3.25 -5.14 -1.17
C GLN A 46 -2.74 -5.44 -2.59
N LYS A 47 -3.65 -5.55 -3.57
CA LYS A 47 -3.28 -5.78 -4.98
C LYS A 47 -2.41 -4.65 -5.52
N LEU A 48 -2.69 -3.40 -5.12
CA LEU A 48 -1.89 -2.26 -5.55
C LEU A 48 -0.48 -2.32 -4.95
N ILE A 49 -0.35 -2.66 -3.66
CA ILE A 49 0.95 -2.87 -3.00
C ILE A 49 1.75 -3.96 -3.72
N GLU A 50 1.12 -5.09 -4.03
CA GLU A 50 1.77 -6.19 -4.76
C GLU A 50 2.35 -5.73 -6.11
N LEU A 51 1.54 -5.02 -6.92
CA LEU A 51 2.00 -4.47 -8.20
C LEU A 51 3.16 -3.48 -8.03
N ILE A 52 3.13 -2.63 -7.00
CA ILE A 52 4.17 -1.63 -6.75
C ILE A 52 5.50 -2.31 -6.42
N LEU A 53 5.47 -3.30 -5.52
CA LEU A 53 6.67 -4.00 -5.09
C LEU A 53 7.30 -4.81 -6.23
N GLU A 54 6.47 -5.40 -7.09
CA GLU A 54 6.92 -6.17 -8.25
C GLU A 54 7.36 -5.31 -9.46
N SER A 55 7.04 -4.02 -9.48
CA SER A 55 7.38 -3.14 -10.60
C SER A 55 8.89 -3.03 -10.80
N LYS A 56 9.32 -3.03 -12.06
CA LYS A 56 10.71 -2.82 -12.47
C LYS A 56 10.97 -1.39 -12.91
N ASP A 57 9.91 -0.65 -13.22
CA ASP A 57 10.02 0.73 -13.71
C ASP A 57 9.92 1.76 -12.57
N LEU A 58 9.52 1.36 -11.37
CA LEU A 58 9.52 2.22 -10.18
C LEU A 58 10.85 2.19 -9.43
N PRO A 59 11.42 3.36 -9.08
CA PRO A 59 12.50 3.46 -8.09
C PRO A 59 12.08 2.95 -6.71
N ASP A 60 13.03 2.39 -5.97
CA ASP A 60 12.81 1.84 -4.63
C ASP A 60 12.25 2.88 -3.63
N ASP A 61 12.74 4.13 -3.68
CA ASP A 61 12.23 5.22 -2.85
C ASP A 61 10.74 5.52 -3.13
N ASP A 62 10.33 5.48 -4.41
CA ASP A 62 8.94 5.68 -4.79
C ASP A 62 8.07 4.50 -4.35
N LYS A 63 8.59 3.26 -4.46
CA LYS A 63 7.88 2.07 -3.97
C LYS A 63 7.61 2.14 -2.49
N GLU A 64 8.62 2.47 -1.69
CA GLU A 64 8.49 2.57 -0.23
C GLU A 64 7.47 3.66 0.13
N GLY A 65 7.63 4.87 -0.39
CA GLY A 65 6.75 5.99 -0.07
C GLY A 65 5.29 5.75 -0.48
N ILE A 66 5.06 5.12 -1.64
CA ILE A 66 3.71 4.77 -2.08
C ILE A 66 3.13 3.64 -1.22
N ALA A 67 3.93 2.61 -0.89
CA ALA A 67 3.48 1.53 -0.01
C ALA A 67 3.09 2.07 1.37
N GLU A 68 3.91 2.91 1.99
CA GLU A 68 3.60 3.56 3.27
C GLU A 68 2.30 4.37 3.22
N ALA A 69 2.09 5.13 2.13
CA ALA A 69 0.86 5.88 1.93
C ALA A 69 -0.37 4.94 1.85
N LEU A 70 -0.24 3.80 1.17
CA LEU A 70 -1.31 2.79 1.09
C LEU A 70 -1.58 2.11 2.44
N TYR A 71 -0.54 1.80 3.21
CA TYR A 71 -0.69 1.31 4.60
C TYR A 71 -1.40 2.34 5.48
N SER A 72 -1.09 3.63 5.34
CA SER A 72 -1.77 4.71 6.06
C SER A 72 -3.28 4.77 5.73
N ILE A 73 -3.65 4.58 4.46
CA ILE A 73 -5.07 4.49 4.06
C ILE A 73 -5.72 3.25 4.68
N ALA A 74 -5.05 2.09 4.65
CA ALA A 74 -5.57 0.86 5.24
C ALA A 74 -5.79 0.99 6.76
N GLU A 75 -4.89 1.66 7.48
CA GLU A 75 -5.06 1.95 8.91
C GLU A 75 -6.26 2.87 9.16
N GLN A 76 -6.43 3.93 8.35
CA GLN A 76 -7.62 4.80 8.47
C GLN A 76 -8.94 4.05 8.22
N VAL A 77 -8.94 3.06 7.32
CA VAL A 77 -10.11 2.20 7.05
C VAL A 77 -10.39 1.28 8.24
N LYS A 78 -9.33 0.66 8.80
CA LYS A 78 -9.40 -0.22 9.96
C LYS A 78 -9.92 0.52 11.20
N GLU A 79 -9.38 1.70 11.48
CA GLU A 79 -9.76 2.54 12.63
C GLU A 79 -11.11 3.25 12.47
N GLU A 80 -11.77 3.16 11.31
CA GLU A 80 -12.99 3.91 10.98
C GLU A 80 -12.83 5.43 11.01
N LYS A 81 -11.60 5.93 10.89
CA LYS A 81 -11.27 7.37 10.88
C LYS A 81 -10.96 7.89 9.48
N THR A 82 -11.72 7.41 8.50
CA THR A 82 -11.50 7.69 7.08
C THR A 82 -11.69 9.17 6.76
N ASN A 83 -10.61 9.88 6.43
CA ASN A 83 -10.68 11.25 5.91
C ASN A 83 -10.73 11.23 4.38
N LYS A 84 -11.93 11.40 3.81
CA LYS A 84 -12.17 11.36 2.37
C LYS A 84 -11.36 12.39 1.57
N PHE A 85 -11.11 13.58 2.12
CA PHE A 85 -10.32 14.61 1.43
C PHE A 85 -8.85 14.21 1.36
N SER A 86 -8.31 13.74 2.49
CA SER A 86 -6.93 13.23 2.57
C SER A 86 -6.72 12.06 1.59
N ILE A 87 -7.58 11.03 1.68
CA ILE A 87 -7.51 9.84 0.83
C ILE A 87 -7.61 10.21 -0.65
N ARG A 88 -8.50 11.15 -1.00
CA ARG A 88 -8.63 11.63 -2.38
C ARG A 88 -7.34 12.25 -2.89
N GLY A 89 -6.68 13.08 -2.08
CA GLY A 89 -5.38 13.67 -2.41
C GLY A 89 -4.34 12.58 -2.59
N THR A 90 -4.15 11.74 -1.58
CA THR A 90 -3.18 10.65 -1.61
C THR A 90 -3.36 9.72 -2.81
N LEU A 91 -4.59 9.29 -3.14
CA LEU A 91 -4.82 8.43 -4.31
C LEU A 91 -4.54 9.13 -5.65
N ARG A 92 -4.67 10.46 -5.74
CA ARG A 92 -4.26 11.22 -6.93
C ARG A 92 -2.74 11.27 -7.06
N ASP A 93 -2.07 11.59 -5.96
CA ASP A 93 -0.61 11.69 -5.92
C ASP A 93 0.03 10.33 -6.25
N ILE A 94 -0.52 9.24 -5.70
CA ILE A 94 -0.12 7.87 -6.05
C ILE A 94 -0.36 7.62 -7.55
N ASN A 95 -1.54 7.93 -8.08
CA ASN A 95 -1.82 7.69 -9.51
C ASN A 95 -0.89 8.49 -10.43
N GLU A 96 -0.52 9.70 -10.04
CA GLU A 96 0.46 10.51 -10.78
C GLU A 96 1.85 9.86 -10.74
N ALA A 97 2.30 9.40 -9.57
CA ALA A 97 3.58 8.69 -9.43
C ALA A 97 3.62 7.42 -10.30
N LEU A 98 2.58 6.57 -10.19
CA LEU A 98 2.47 5.31 -10.93
C LEU A 98 2.31 5.51 -12.45
N SER A 99 1.85 6.68 -12.90
CA SER A 99 1.72 6.98 -14.34
C SER A 99 3.05 6.95 -15.10
N LYS A 100 4.18 7.03 -14.37
CA LYS A 100 5.54 6.99 -14.92
C LYS A 100 6.08 5.57 -15.09
N ALA A 101 5.46 4.57 -14.44
CA ALA A 101 5.89 3.17 -14.46
C ALA A 101 5.11 2.39 -15.53
N SER A 102 5.74 2.12 -16.67
CA SER A 102 5.05 1.62 -17.86
C SER A 102 4.54 0.18 -17.70
N ASP A 103 5.24 -0.62 -16.90
CA ASP A 103 4.91 -2.00 -16.59
C ASP A 103 3.62 -2.16 -15.76
N ILE A 104 3.28 -1.17 -14.92
CA ILE A 104 2.13 -1.25 -14.00
C ILE A 104 1.08 -0.15 -14.16
N VAL A 105 1.30 0.90 -14.96
CA VAL A 105 0.38 2.05 -15.06
C VAL A 105 -1.07 1.65 -15.34
N SER A 106 -1.29 0.74 -16.29
CA SER A 106 -2.65 0.31 -16.68
C SER A 106 -3.37 -0.44 -15.55
N PRO A 107 -2.81 -1.52 -14.97
CA PRO A 107 -3.47 -2.21 -13.86
C PRO A 107 -3.58 -1.33 -12.60
N ALA A 108 -2.57 -0.50 -12.30
CA ALA A 108 -2.59 0.40 -11.15
C ALA A 108 -3.71 1.44 -11.24
N SER A 109 -3.85 2.13 -12.38
CA SER A 109 -4.92 3.12 -12.57
C SER A 109 -6.31 2.51 -12.48
N ALA A 110 -6.49 1.25 -12.92
CA ALA A 110 -7.76 0.54 -12.78
C ALA A 110 -8.11 0.29 -11.30
N ILE A 111 -7.15 -0.17 -10.50
CA ILE A 111 -7.33 -0.39 -9.06
C ILE A 111 -7.62 0.93 -8.35
N ILE A 112 -6.88 2.00 -8.66
CA ILE A 112 -7.11 3.31 -8.07
C ILE A 112 -8.53 3.81 -8.40
N ALA A 113 -8.98 3.68 -9.65
CA ALA A 113 -10.35 4.05 -10.02
C ALA A 113 -11.42 3.25 -9.25
N LEU A 114 -11.16 1.98 -8.93
CA LEU A 114 -12.04 1.18 -8.06
C LEU A 114 -12.02 1.71 -6.61
N LEU A 115 -10.85 2.05 -6.07
CA LEU A 115 -10.73 2.66 -4.75
C LEU A 115 -11.51 3.99 -4.67
N PHE A 116 -11.40 4.85 -5.69
CA PHE A 116 -12.21 6.08 -5.79
C PHE A 116 -13.71 5.79 -5.68
N LYS A 117 -14.22 4.75 -6.35
CA LYS A 117 -15.62 4.34 -6.27
C LYS A 117 -15.98 3.79 -4.89
N LEU A 118 -15.15 2.91 -4.33
CA LEU A 118 -15.41 2.27 -3.02
C LEU A 118 -15.43 3.27 -1.86
N PHE A 119 -14.63 4.35 -1.94
CA PHE A 119 -14.65 5.45 -0.98
C PHE A 119 -15.74 6.51 -1.26
N GLY A 120 -16.38 6.45 -2.43
CA GLY A 120 -17.35 7.46 -2.90
C GLY A 120 -16.69 8.82 -3.13
N LEU A 121 -15.56 8.83 -3.85
CA LEU A 121 -14.73 10.01 -4.16
C LEU A 121 -14.81 10.46 -5.62
N SER A 122 -15.52 9.69 -6.45
CA SER A 122 -15.81 9.97 -7.86
C SER A 122 -16.75 11.15 -8.02
#